data_AF-A0ABD5FNF0-F1
#
_entry.id   AF-A0ABD5FNF0-F1
#
_cell.length_a   1.000
_cell.length_b   1.000
_cell.length_c   1.000
_cell.angle_alpha   90.00
_cell.angle_beta   90.00
_cell.angle_gamma   90.00
#
_symmetry.space_group_name_H-M   'P 1'
#
loop_
_entity.id
_entity.type
_entity.pdbx_description
1 polymer ?
#
loop_
_entity_poly.entity_id
_entity_poly.type
_entity_poly.pdbx_seq_one_letter_code
_entity_poly.pdbx_strand_id
1 'polypeptide(L)'
;MSQEEKRDFSKPVKLIHNLLPKVQQELMEFPLDSMIGYVDKTGDTSGKGAEAKFRTFMLLYRHWLISEKKVSADYFGNSFTQATTDELWEEAQRLYKKLKGEQADGQSRTAVTS
;
A
#
# COMPACT_ATOMS: atom_id res chain seq x y z
N MET A 1 -5.61 -30.05 5.07
CA MET A 1 -5.80 -28.59 5.15
C MET A 1 -4.41 -27.98 5.23
N SER A 2 -3.92 -27.36 4.15
CA SER A 2 -2.69 -26.58 4.23
C SER A 2 -2.95 -25.39 5.16
N GLN A 3 -2.05 -25.12 6.09
CA GLN A 3 -2.04 -23.82 6.78
C GLN A 3 -1.96 -22.76 5.68
N GLU A 4 -3.07 -22.08 5.38
CA GLU A 4 -2.99 -20.77 4.74
C GLU A 4 -2.12 -19.94 5.69
N GLU A 5 -0.91 -19.61 5.25
CA GLU A 5 -0.10 -18.63 5.94
C GLU A 5 -0.97 -17.38 6.13
N LYS A 6 -1.33 -17.11 7.39
CA LYS A 6 -2.16 -15.94 7.72
C LYS A 6 -1.47 -14.70 7.17
N ARG A 7 -2.15 -14.00 6.27
CA ARG A 7 -1.63 -12.76 5.67
C ARG A 7 -1.36 -11.74 6.76
N ASP A 8 -0.16 -11.18 6.77
CA ASP A 8 0.17 -10.05 7.61
C ASP A 8 -0.13 -8.76 6.82
N PHE A 9 -1.28 -8.17 7.11
CA PHE A 9 -1.77 -6.94 6.49
C PHE A 9 -0.94 -5.70 6.86
N SER A 10 -0.17 -5.76 7.95
CA SER A 10 0.66 -4.63 8.38
C SER A 10 1.91 -4.46 7.51
N LYS A 11 2.44 -5.56 6.98
CA LYS A 11 3.65 -5.56 6.14
C LYS A 11 3.52 -4.71 4.87
N PRO A 12 2.54 -4.94 3.98
CA PRO A 12 2.43 -4.14 2.76
C PRO A 12 2.19 -2.67 3.06
N VAL A 13 1.39 -2.33 4.09
CA VAL A 13 1.15 -0.93 4.50
C VAL A 13 2.47 -0.23 4.82
N LYS A 14 3.29 -0.82 5.70
CA LYS A 14 4.59 -0.26 6.09
C LYS A 14 5.56 -0.15 4.92
N LEU A 15 5.69 -1.24 4.14
CA LEU A 15 6.65 -1.30 3.04
C LEU A 15 6.30 -0.34 1.90
N ILE A 16 5.03 -0.31 1.49
CA ILE A 16 4.57 0.59 0.43
C ILE A 16 4.77 2.02 0.89
N HIS A 17 4.25 2.40 2.06
CA HIS A 17 4.40 3.76 2.59
C HIS A 17 5.85 4.24 2.51
N ASN A 18 6.80 3.46 3.04
CA ASN A 18 8.21 3.87 3.09
C ASN A 18 8.87 4.03 1.72
N LEU A 19 8.32 3.40 0.68
CA LEU A 19 8.82 3.48 -0.68
C LEU A 19 8.14 4.58 -1.51
N LEU A 20 7.01 5.13 -1.07
CA LEU A 20 6.36 6.25 -1.75
C LEU A 20 7.25 7.52 -1.70
N PRO A 21 7.16 8.42 -2.69
CA PRO A 21 7.71 9.77 -2.61
C PRO A 21 7.27 10.53 -1.35
N LYS A 22 8.09 11.46 -0.84
CA LYS A 22 7.86 12.14 0.45
C LYS A 22 6.49 12.80 0.60
N VAL A 23 6.06 13.55 -0.42
CA VAL A 23 4.73 14.18 -0.44
C VAL A 23 3.61 13.15 -0.29
N GLN A 24 3.80 11.94 -0.83
CA GLN A 24 2.83 10.85 -0.71
C GLN A 24 2.91 10.15 0.65
N GLN A 25 4.09 10.07 1.26
CA GLN A 25 4.23 9.57 2.63
C GLN A 25 3.39 10.40 3.59
N GLU A 26 3.50 11.73 3.52
CA GLU A 26 2.73 12.66 4.36
C GLU A 26 1.21 12.45 4.21
N LEU A 27 0.71 12.29 2.98
CA LEU A 27 -0.72 12.03 2.73
C LEU A 27 -1.18 10.65 3.23
N MET A 28 -0.26 9.69 3.30
CA MET A 28 -0.52 8.30 3.69
C MET A 28 -0.12 8.00 5.14
N GLU A 29 0.29 9.01 5.92
CA GLU A 29 0.75 8.87 7.30
C GLU A 29 -0.40 8.41 8.21
N PHE A 30 -1.57 9.04 8.11
CA PHE A 30 -2.74 8.67 8.90
C PHE A 30 -3.15 7.19 8.78
N PRO A 31 -3.31 6.61 7.56
CA PRO A 31 -3.64 5.18 7.46
C PRO A 31 -2.48 4.27 7.91
N LEU A 32 -1.21 4.69 7.81
CA LEU A 32 -0.08 3.97 8.39
C LEU A 32 -0.18 3.93 9.92
N ASP A 33 -0.32 5.09 10.56
CA ASP A 33 -0.42 5.20 12.02
C ASP A 33 -1.61 4.44 12.56
N SER A 34 -2.74 4.48 11.85
CA SER A 34 -3.92 3.70 12.17
C SER A 34 -3.64 2.19 12.17
N MET A 35 -2.85 1.69 11.22
CA MET A 35 -2.40 0.29 11.17
C MET A 35 -1.42 -0.02 12.31
N ILE A 36 -0.38 0.78 12.50
CA ILE A 36 0.64 0.57 13.54
C ILE A 36 -0.01 0.57 14.92
N GLY A 37 -0.79 1.62 15.25
CA GLY A 37 -1.43 1.74 16.54
C GLY A 37 -2.46 0.64 16.82
N TYR A 38 -3.04 0.00 15.79
CA TYR A 38 -3.89 -1.17 15.98
C TYR A 38 -3.07 -2.42 16.30
N VAL A 39 -2.03 -2.69 15.52
CA VAL A 39 -1.15 -3.84 15.73
C VAL A 39 -0.48 -3.75 17.09
N ASP A 40 0.00 -2.57 17.49
CA ASP A 40 0.66 -2.37 18.78
C ASP A 40 -0.29 -2.61 19.96
N LYS A 41 -1.57 -2.26 19.82
CA LYS A 41 -2.59 -2.46 20.87
C LYS A 41 -3.10 -3.89 20.96
N THR A 42 -3.14 -4.61 19.85
CA THR A 42 -3.88 -5.89 19.76
C THR A 42 -3.00 -7.09 19.45
N GLY A 43 -1.79 -6.88 18.93
CA GLY A 43 -0.96 -7.93 18.33
C GLY A 43 -1.53 -8.53 17.05
N ASP A 44 -2.69 -8.07 16.57
CA ASP A 44 -3.39 -8.65 15.43
C ASP A 44 -2.92 -8.04 14.11
N THR A 45 -2.31 -8.86 13.26
CA THR A 45 -1.85 -8.48 11.93
C THR A 45 -2.66 -9.09 10.79
N SER A 46 -3.62 -9.98 11.09
CA SER A 46 -4.27 -10.84 10.07
C SER A 46 -5.79 -10.92 10.19
N GLY A 47 -6.34 -10.50 11.32
CA GLY A 47 -7.77 -10.48 11.60
C GLY A 47 -8.49 -9.32 10.93
N LYS A 48 -9.80 -9.25 11.18
CA LYS A 48 -10.71 -8.32 10.51
C LYS A 48 -10.37 -6.84 10.74
N GLY A 49 -9.82 -6.50 11.90
CA GLY A 49 -9.39 -5.13 12.18
C GLY A 49 -8.16 -4.73 11.36
N ALA A 50 -7.17 -5.61 11.23
CA ALA A 50 -6.01 -5.40 10.38
C ALA A 50 -6.41 -5.34 8.90
N GLU A 51 -7.27 -6.27 8.46
CA GLU A 51 -7.83 -6.30 7.10
C GLU A 51 -8.50 -4.96 6.74
N ALA A 52 -9.38 -4.44 7.61
CA ALA A 52 -10.08 -3.18 7.37
C ALA A 52 -9.11 -2.00 7.18
N LYS A 53 -8.06 -1.93 8.02
CA LYS A 53 -7.05 -0.87 7.94
C LYS A 53 -6.21 -0.96 6.68
N PHE A 54 -5.84 -2.18 6.27
CA PHE A 54 -5.17 -2.41 4.99
C PHE A 54 -6.04 -1.97 3.81
N ARG A 55 -7.33 -2.34 3.82
CA ARG A 55 -8.27 -1.89 2.77
C ARG A 55 -8.35 -0.36 2.72
N THR A 56 -8.46 0.32 3.87
CA THR A 56 -8.46 1.78 3.94
C THR A 56 -7.19 2.38 3.33
N PHE A 57 -6.01 1.84 3.66
CA PHE A 57 -4.76 2.27 3.06
C PHE A 57 -4.79 2.15 1.53
N MET A 58 -5.19 1.01 0.99
CA MET A 58 -5.24 0.81 -0.46
C MET A 58 -6.25 1.74 -1.16
N LEU A 59 -7.42 1.98 -0.55
CA LEU A 59 -8.42 2.88 -1.10
C LEU A 59 -7.96 4.34 -1.11
N LEU A 60 -7.27 4.78 -0.06
CA LEU A 60 -6.68 6.12 -0.03
C LEU A 60 -5.56 6.27 -1.05
N TYR A 61 -4.74 5.23 -1.25
CA TYR A 61 -3.73 5.23 -2.30
C TYR A 61 -4.37 5.36 -3.70
N ARG A 62 -5.44 4.59 -3.98
CA ARG A 62 -6.20 4.72 -5.24
C ARG A 62 -6.81 6.11 -5.40
N HIS A 63 -7.37 6.68 -4.33
CA HIS A 63 -7.91 8.04 -4.34
C HIS A 63 -6.82 9.05 -4.70
N TRP A 64 -5.65 8.94 -4.09
CA TRP A 64 -4.50 9.79 -4.37
C TRP A 64 -4.06 9.72 -5.84
N LEU A 65 -3.99 8.53 -6.43
CA LEU A 65 -3.66 8.37 -7.86
C LEU A 65 -4.62 9.16 -8.77
N ILE A 66 -5.90 9.18 -8.43
CA ILE A 66 -6.91 9.95 -9.17
C ILE A 66 -6.71 11.46 -8.95
N SER A 67 -6.59 11.89 -7.69
CA SER A 67 -6.48 13.30 -7.32
C SER A 67 -5.24 13.97 -7.92
N GLU A 68 -4.13 13.26 -7.99
CA GLU A 68 -2.88 13.70 -8.63
C GLU A 68 -2.87 13.49 -10.15
N LYS A 69 -4.00 13.09 -10.75
CA LYS A 69 -4.15 12.84 -12.19
C LYS A 69 -3.13 11.83 -12.74
N LYS A 70 -2.66 10.91 -11.90
CA LYS A 70 -1.77 9.80 -12.31
C LYS A 70 -2.52 8.75 -13.10
N VAL A 71 -3.82 8.64 -12.85
CA VAL A 71 -4.78 7.84 -13.60
C VAL A 71 -6.04 8.67 -13.86
N SER A 72 -6.90 8.23 -14.77
CA SER A 72 -8.20 8.85 -15.01
C SER A 72 -9.17 8.61 -13.85
N ALA A 73 -10.19 9.47 -13.70
CA ALA A 73 -11.16 9.37 -12.61
C ALA A 73 -11.99 8.07 -12.65
N ASP A 74 -12.14 7.48 -13.84
CA ASP A 74 -12.85 6.23 -14.08
C ASP A 74 -11.93 5.00 -14.10
N TYR A 75 -10.62 5.16 -13.89
CA TYR A 75 -9.62 4.10 -14.03
C TYR A 75 -9.95 2.82 -13.25
N PHE A 76 -10.45 2.97 -12.01
CA PHE A 76 -10.85 1.84 -11.18
C PHE A 76 -12.32 1.44 -11.36
N GLY A 77 -13.14 2.29 -11.99
CA GLY A 77 -14.58 2.10 -12.12
C GLY A 77 -15.25 1.63 -10.82
N ASN A 78 -16.09 0.61 -10.91
CA ASN A 78 -16.76 -0.01 -9.76
C ASN A 78 -15.79 -0.71 -8.79
N SER A 79 -14.61 -1.14 -9.26
CA SER A 79 -13.61 -1.78 -8.41
C SER A 79 -13.08 -0.84 -7.33
N PHE A 80 -13.23 0.48 -7.50
CA PHE A 80 -12.81 1.44 -6.48
C PHE A 80 -13.40 1.10 -5.11
N THR A 81 -14.71 0.87 -5.02
CA THR A 81 -15.37 0.51 -3.75
C THR A 81 -15.62 -0.99 -3.58
N GLN A 82 -15.73 -1.74 -4.69
CA GLN A 82 -16.14 -3.14 -4.68
C GLN A 82 -14.98 -4.14 -4.61
N ALA A 83 -13.72 -3.69 -4.72
CA ALA A 83 -12.58 -4.59 -4.67
C ALA A 83 -12.56 -5.45 -3.39
N THR A 84 -12.40 -6.74 -3.59
CA THR A 84 -12.20 -7.73 -2.54
C THR A 84 -10.84 -7.54 -1.88
N THR A 85 -10.66 -8.12 -0.70
CA THR A 85 -9.38 -8.05 0.01
C THR A 85 -8.28 -8.78 -0.74
N ASP A 86 -8.61 -9.85 -1.48
CA ASP A 86 -7.67 -10.58 -2.32
C ASP A 86 -7.17 -9.73 -3.48
N GLU A 87 -8.07 -9.05 -4.20
CA GLU A 87 -7.69 -8.15 -5.29
C GLU A 87 -6.80 -7.00 -4.80
N LEU A 88 -7.15 -6.39 -3.67
CA LEU A 88 -6.34 -5.34 -3.06
C LEU A 88 -4.99 -5.86 -2.56
N TRP A 89 -4.95 -7.09 -2.05
CA TRP A 89 -3.72 -7.75 -1.64
C TRP A 89 -2.78 -7.94 -2.82
N GLU A 90 -3.28 -8.49 -3.92
CA GLU A 90 -2.47 -8.64 -5.14
C GLU A 90 -2.01 -7.29 -5.70
N GLU A 91 -2.87 -6.27 -5.67
CA GLU A 91 -2.50 -4.92 -6.06
C GLU A 91 -1.36 -4.37 -5.20
N ALA A 92 -1.43 -4.55 -3.88
CA ALA A 92 -0.36 -4.15 -2.96
C ALA A 92 0.96 -4.88 -3.26
N GLN A 93 0.91 -6.17 -3.57
CA GLN A 93 2.10 -6.94 -3.96
C GLN A 93 2.71 -6.43 -5.27
N ARG A 94 1.88 -6.13 -6.29
CA ARG A 94 2.33 -5.54 -7.56
C ARG A 94 2.93 -4.14 -7.34
N LEU A 95 2.28 -3.32 -6.52
CA LEU A 95 2.73 -1.98 -6.16
C LEU A 95 4.09 -2.01 -5.45
N TYR A 96 4.23 -2.86 -4.44
CA TYR A 96 5.51 -3.01 -3.73
C TYR A 96 6.65 -3.41 -4.68
N LYS A 97 6.41 -4.39 -5.56
CA LYS A 97 7.41 -4.82 -6.56
C LYS A 97 7.81 -3.66 -7.49
N LYS A 98 6.83 -2.90 -7.97
CA LYS A 98 7.04 -1.73 -8.83
C LYS A 98 7.90 -0.67 -8.12
N LEU A 99 7.48 -0.24 -6.93
CA LEU A 99 8.19 0.79 -6.15
C LEU A 99 9.62 0.36 -5.80
N LYS A 100 9.81 -0.91 -5.44
CA LYS A 100 11.14 -1.46 -5.17
C LYS A 100 12.04 -1.46 -6.41
N GLY A 101 11.50 -1.79 -7.58
CA GLY A 101 12.22 -1.74 -8.86
C GLY A 101 12.58 -0.31 -9.26
N GLU A 102 11.65 0.63 -9.14
CA GLU A 102 11.87 2.05 -9.44
C GLU A 102 12.98 2.66 -8.55
N GLN A 103 13.08 2.25 -7.28
CA GLN A 103 14.17 2.70 -6.41
C GLN A 103 15.54 2.13 -6.81
N ALA A 104 15.60 0.87 -7.25
CA ALA A 104 16.85 0.27 -7.72
C ALA A 104 17.41 0.96 -8.98
N ASP A 105 16.52 1.34 -9.90
CA ASP A 105 16.88 2.05 -11.13
C ASP A 105 17.22 3.53 -10.89
N GLY A 106 16.55 4.17 -9.92
CA GLY A 106 16.83 5.55 -9.51
C GLY A 106 18.20 5.70 -8.83
N GLN A 107 18.63 4.71 -8.04
CA GLN A 107 19.93 4.71 -7.36
C GLN A 107 21.11 4.47 -8.32
N SER A 108 20.85 3.76 -9.43
CA SER A 108 21.85 3.45 -10.46
C SER A 108 22.17 4.63 -11.40
N ARG A 109 21.37 5.70 -11.41
CA ARG A 109 21.57 6.88 -12.28
C ARG A 109 22.35 8.03 -11.65
N THR A 110 22.68 7.97 -10.36
CA THR A 110 23.41 9.03 -9.64
C THR A 110 24.91 8.81 -9.49
N ALA A 111 25.50 7.83 -10.18
CA ALA A 111 26.93 7.53 -10.06
C ALA A 111 27.70 7.66 -11.39
N VAL A 112 27.42 8.65 -12.24
CA VAL A 112 28.36 9.11 -13.28
C VAL A 112 28.11 10.59 -13.57
N THR A 113 28.89 11.46 -12.92
CA THR A 113 29.26 12.86 -13.26
C THR A 113 29.99 13.37 -12.01
N SER A 114 31.29 13.70 -12.00
CA SER A 114 32.28 14.01 -13.01
C SER A 114 33.67 13.66 -12.47
#